data_AF-A0A252BJE5-F1
#
_entry.id   AF-A0A252BJE5-F1
#
_cell.length_a   1.000
_cell.length_b   1.000
_cell.length_c   1.000
_cell.angle_alpha   90.00
_cell.angle_beta   90.00
_cell.angle_gamma   90.00
#
_symmetry.space_group_name_H-M   'P 1'
#
loop_
_entity.id
_entity.type
_entity.pdbx_description
1 polymer ?
#
loop_
_entity_poly.entity_id
_entity_poly.type
_entity_poly.pdbx_seq_one_letter_code
_entity_poly.pdbx_strand_id
1 'polypeptide(L)'
;MHRTPRLFLFAAPLAAVPGRAVAAGMPQLNVHDPLLIGQVAWGAVIFAGFYVVLSRSALPRIERVLSNRRTRIQNDLDIARRAKAESDRASAELLSTRHEAAAQARANVERIQNEARLSAETHARETAKRLEAEVANAEARIAQSREQALSSLPAIATGTAQNLVSRLIGEQDEQTVASAVKRVSA
;
A
#
# COMPACT_ATOMS: atom_id res chain seq x y z
N MET A 1 20.44 2.30 -102.62
CA MET A 1 19.95 0.93 -102.93
C MET A 1 18.51 0.84 -102.45
N HIS A 2 17.53 0.93 -103.37
CA HIS A 2 16.70 -0.19 -103.85
C HIS A 2 15.68 -0.68 -102.80
N ARG A 3 14.37 -0.82 -103.02
CA ARG A 3 13.40 -0.49 -104.07
C ARG A 3 12.00 -0.64 -103.39
N THR A 4 11.05 0.19 -103.80
CA THR A 4 9.56 0.18 -103.61
C THR A 4 8.89 -1.19 -103.83
N PRO A 5 7.60 -1.46 -103.45
CA PRO A 5 6.39 -0.61 -103.64
C PRO A 5 5.34 -0.61 -102.49
N ARG A 6 4.58 0.45 -102.18
CA ARG A 6 3.53 1.18 -102.93
C ARG A 6 2.41 0.29 -103.49
N LEU A 7 1.47 -0.09 -102.63
CA LEU A 7 0.15 -0.56 -103.04
C LEU A 7 -0.86 0.58 -102.88
N PHE A 8 -1.26 1.16 -104.01
CA PHE A 8 -2.46 1.99 -104.12
C PHE A 8 -3.68 1.08 -103.91
N LEU A 9 -4.50 1.34 -102.90
CA LEU A 9 -5.85 0.78 -102.83
C LEU A 9 -6.85 1.88 -103.21
N PHE A 10 -7.47 1.66 -104.36
CA PHE A 10 -8.51 2.47 -104.97
C PHE A 10 -9.71 2.60 -104.02
N ALA A 11 -10.12 3.84 -103.72
CA ALA A 11 -11.40 4.12 -103.09
C ALA A 11 -12.51 4.02 -104.15
N ALA A 12 -13.39 3.03 -104.02
CA ALA A 12 -14.65 2.94 -104.75
C ALA A 12 -15.78 3.51 -103.88
N PRO A 13 -16.61 4.46 -104.36
CA PRO A 13 -17.76 4.92 -103.61
C PRO A 13 -18.85 3.85 -103.71
N LEU A 14 -19.06 3.12 -102.61
CA LEU A 14 -20.18 2.19 -102.49
C LEU A 14 -21.47 3.02 -102.36
N ALA A 15 -22.22 3.12 -103.47
CA ALA A 15 -23.54 3.71 -103.49
C ALA A 15 -24.47 2.96 -102.52
N ALA A 16 -24.92 3.65 -101.48
CA ALA A 16 -25.85 3.14 -100.49
C ALA A 16 -27.25 3.01 -101.12
N VAL A 17 -27.65 1.79 -101.46
CA VAL A 17 -29.06 1.45 -101.66
C VAL A 17 -29.70 1.37 -100.28
N PRO A 18 -30.76 2.14 -99.96
CA PRO A 18 -31.44 2.01 -98.69
C PRO A 18 -32.23 0.69 -98.71
N GLY A 19 -31.64 -0.36 -98.16
CA GLY A 19 -32.36 -1.56 -97.78
C GLY A 19 -33.43 -1.18 -96.75
N ARG A 20 -34.69 -1.51 -97.04
CA ARG A 20 -35.82 -1.32 -96.13
C ARG A 20 -35.51 -1.96 -94.78
N ALA A 21 -35.21 -1.13 -93.78
CA ALA A 21 -35.23 -1.52 -92.38
C ALA A 21 -36.68 -1.78 -91.99
N VAL A 22 -37.11 -3.04 -92.06
CA VAL A 22 -38.32 -3.50 -91.39
C VAL A 22 -38.04 -3.40 -89.89
N ALA A 23 -38.90 -2.69 -89.18
CA ALA A 23 -38.87 -2.56 -87.73
C ALA A 23 -39.14 -3.91 -87.05
N ALA A 24 -38.11 -4.76 -86.97
CA ALA A 24 -37.99 -5.74 -85.91
C ALA A 24 -37.23 -5.05 -84.76
N GLY A 25 -37.78 -5.11 -83.55
CA GLY A 25 -37.18 -4.50 -82.35
C GLY A 25 -35.69 -4.82 -82.24
N MET A 26 -34.92 -3.93 -81.61
CA MET A 26 -33.46 -3.96 -81.57
C MET A 26 -32.94 -5.41 -81.40
N PRO A 27 -32.27 -6.00 -82.42
CA PRO A 27 -31.90 -7.43 -82.41
C PRO A 27 -30.90 -7.81 -81.30
N GLN A 28 -30.51 -6.84 -80.48
CA GLN A 28 -29.65 -6.93 -79.32
C GLN A 28 -30.42 -7.40 -78.06
N LEU A 29 -31.75 -7.28 -78.04
CA LEU A 29 -32.62 -7.58 -76.89
C LEU A 29 -33.55 -8.78 -77.12
N ASN A 30 -33.39 -9.52 -78.21
CA ASN A 30 -34.16 -10.75 -78.45
C ASN A 30 -33.65 -11.88 -77.56
N VAL A 31 -34.18 -11.97 -76.35
CA VAL A 31 -33.88 -13.02 -75.35
C VAL A 31 -34.16 -14.46 -75.82
N HIS A 32 -34.85 -14.61 -76.96
CA HIS A 32 -35.12 -15.89 -77.62
C HIS A 32 -34.03 -16.33 -78.62
N ASP A 33 -32.95 -15.57 -78.78
CA ASP A 33 -31.82 -16.00 -79.60
C ASP A 33 -31.07 -17.18 -78.95
N PRO A 34 -30.90 -18.33 -79.64
CA PRO A 34 -30.22 -19.52 -79.11
C PRO A 34 -28.79 -19.26 -78.59
N LEU A 35 -28.10 -18.26 -79.14
CA LEU A 35 -26.75 -17.86 -78.75
C LEU A 35 -26.71 -17.20 -77.37
N LEU A 36 -27.71 -16.39 -77.01
CA LEU A 36 -27.79 -15.74 -75.69
C LEU A 36 -28.07 -16.77 -74.59
N ILE A 37 -28.94 -17.75 -74.88
CA ILE A 37 -29.23 -18.86 -73.95
C ILE A 37 -27.97 -19.69 -73.69
N GLY A 38 -27.20 -20.01 -74.74
CA GLY A 38 -25.92 -20.71 -74.61
C GLY A 38 -24.89 -19.93 -73.79
N GLN A 39 -24.77 -18.61 -74.00
CA GLN A 39 -23.86 -17.76 -73.24
C GLN A 39 -24.23 -17.67 -71.75
N VAL A 40 -25.53 -17.54 -71.44
CA VAL A 40 -26.01 -17.52 -70.05
C VAL A 40 -25.86 -18.88 -69.39
N ALA A 41 -26.17 -19.97 -70.09
CA ALA A 41 -25.99 -21.33 -69.57
C ALA A 41 -24.51 -21.61 -69.25
N TRP A 42 -23.60 -21.24 -70.16
CA TRP A 42 -22.16 -21.39 -69.93
C TRP A 42 -21.64 -20.47 -68.83
N GLY A 43 -22.12 -19.22 -68.77
CA GLY A 43 -21.85 -18.29 -67.68
C GLY A 43 -22.30 -18.83 -66.32
N ALA A 44 -23.47 -19.46 -66.27
CA ALA A 44 -23.99 -20.12 -65.07
C ALA A 44 -23.12 -21.31 -64.64
N VAL A 45 -22.60 -22.10 -65.59
CA VAL A 45 -21.66 -23.20 -65.29
C VAL A 45 -20.35 -22.67 -64.69
N ILE A 46 -19.74 -21.65 -65.29
CA ILE A 46 -18.53 -21.02 -64.76
C ILE A 46 -18.80 -20.39 -63.39
N PHE A 47 -19.91 -19.68 -63.23
CA PHE A 47 -20.31 -19.06 -61.97
C PHE A 47 -20.54 -20.11 -60.88
N ALA A 48 -21.20 -21.22 -61.18
CA ALA A 48 -21.39 -22.33 -60.26
C ALA A 48 -20.04 -22.94 -59.84
N GLY A 49 -19.12 -23.14 -60.80
CA GLY A 49 -17.77 -23.59 -60.50
C GLY A 49 -17.03 -22.64 -59.55
N PHE A 50 -17.08 -21.34 -59.83
CA PHE A 50 -16.46 -20.31 -58.98
C PHE A 50 -17.12 -20.24 -57.59
N TYR A 51 -18.45 -20.34 -57.52
CA TYR A 51 -19.21 -20.38 -56.27
C TYR A 51 -18.80 -21.56 -55.39
N VAL A 52 -18.62 -22.76 -55.98
CA VAL A 52 -18.15 -23.94 -55.25
C VAL A 52 -16.73 -23.72 -54.72
N VAL A 53 -15.84 -23.11 -55.51
CA VAL A 53 -14.47 -22.82 -55.07
C VAL A 53 -14.47 -21.81 -53.91
N LEU A 54 -15.26 -20.74 -54.00
CA LEU A 54 -15.37 -19.74 -52.93
C LEU A 54 -15.97 -20.34 -51.66
N SER A 55 -17.05 -21.12 -51.79
CA SER A 55 -17.75 -21.72 -50.65
C SER A 55 -16.90 -22.77 -49.95
N ARG A 56 -16.13 -23.59 -50.69
CA ARG A 56 -15.27 -24.63 -50.09
C ARG A 56 -13.88 -24.15 -49.67
N SER A 57 -13.35 -23.07 -50.23
CA SER A 57 -11.94 -22.69 -50.00
C SER A 57 -11.77 -21.29 -49.41
N ALA A 58 -12.36 -20.28 -50.04
CA ALA A 58 -12.14 -18.88 -49.64
C ALA A 58 -12.83 -18.55 -48.31
N LEU A 59 -14.13 -18.85 -48.19
CA LEU A 59 -14.92 -18.59 -46.99
C LEU A 59 -14.40 -19.33 -45.74
N PRO A 60 -14.14 -20.66 -45.77
CA PRO A 60 -13.65 -21.36 -44.58
C PRO A 60 -12.24 -20.93 -44.17
N ARG A 61 -11.45 -20.35 -45.07
CA ARG A 61 -10.14 -19.77 -44.70
C ARG A 61 -10.32 -18.47 -43.92
N ILE A 62 -11.25 -17.61 -44.33
CA ILE A 62 -11.56 -16.36 -43.62
C ILE A 62 -12.19 -16.66 -42.25
N GLU A 63 -13.12 -17.60 -42.20
CA GLU A 63 -13.77 -18.02 -40.96
C GLU A 63 -12.76 -18.55 -39.93
N ARG A 64 -11.81 -19.39 -40.35
CA ARG A 64 -10.72 -19.86 -39.48
C ARG A 64 -9.90 -18.72 -38.89
N VAL A 65 -9.55 -17.72 -39.69
CA VAL A 65 -8.77 -16.56 -39.19
C VAL A 65 -9.59 -15.75 -38.19
N LEU A 66 -10.87 -15.49 -38.49
CA LEU A 66 -11.76 -14.75 -37.60
C LEU A 66 -11.99 -15.48 -36.28
N SER A 67 -12.24 -16.79 -36.34
CA SER A 67 -12.39 -17.66 -35.16
C SER A 67 -11.10 -17.66 -34.32
N ASN A 68 -9.93 -17.87 -34.94
CA ASN A 68 -8.66 -17.84 -34.23
C ASN A 68 -8.40 -16.50 -33.53
N ARG A 69 -8.70 -15.38 -34.19
CA ARG A 69 -8.57 -14.04 -33.58
C ARG A 69 -9.55 -13.88 -32.42
N ARG A 70 -10.80 -14.29 -32.59
CA ARG A 70 -11.81 -14.25 -31.53
C ARG A 70 -11.38 -15.06 -30.32
N THR A 71 -10.93 -16.30 -30.53
CA THR A 71 -10.44 -17.17 -29.46
C THR A 71 -9.23 -16.57 -28.76
N ARG A 72 -8.26 -16.02 -29.49
CA ARG A 72 -7.12 -15.32 -28.87
C ARG A 72 -7.56 -14.14 -28.02
N ILE A 73 -8.43 -13.27 -28.53
CA ILE A 73 -8.95 -12.13 -27.78
C ILE A 73 -9.67 -12.59 -26.52
N GLN A 74 -10.51 -13.63 -26.59
CA GLN A 74 -11.21 -14.15 -25.41
C GLN A 74 -10.21 -14.72 -24.39
N ASN A 75 -9.23 -15.50 -24.84
CA ASN A 75 -8.19 -16.03 -23.95
C ASN A 75 -7.38 -14.91 -23.28
N ASP A 76 -6.98 -13.88 -24.04
CA ASP A 76 -6.23 -12.74 -23.52
C ASP A 76 -7.05 -11.93 -22.52
N LEU A 77 -8.36 -11.73 -22.79
CA LEU A 77 -9.28 -11.10 -21.86
C LEU A 77 -9.46 -11.92 -20.58
N ASP A 78 -9.55 -13.24 -20.67
CA ASP A 78 -9.69 -14.11 -19.51
C ASP A 78 -8.42 -14.19 -18.67
N ILE A 79 -7.24 -14.13 -19.31
CA ILE A 79 -5.96 -14.01 -18.61
C ILE A 79 -5.90 -12.64 -17.92
N ALA A 80 -6.25 -11.56 -18.60
CA ALA A 80 -6.26 -10.22 -18.03
C ALA A 80 -7.23 -10.09 -16.84
N ARG A 81 -8.44 -10.66 -16.95
CA ARG A 81 -9.42 -10.71 -15.85
C ARG A 81 -8.90 -11.49 -14.66
N ARG A 82 -8.27 -12.66 -14.89
CA ARG A 82 -7.66 -13.46 -13.82
C ARG A 82 -6.50 -12.74 -13.14
N ALA A 83 -5.61 -12.14 -13.92
CA ALA A 83 -4.51 -11.33 -13.39
C ALA A 83 -5.02 -10.14 -12.58
N LYS A 84 -6.06 -9.45 -13.06
CA LYS A 84 -6.71 -8.37 -12.31
C LYS A 84 -7.33 -8.88 -11.00
N ALA A 85 -8.10 -9.96 -11.05
CA ALA A 85 -8.72 -10.53 -9.85
C ALA A 85 -7.68 -10.95 -8.81
N GLU A 86 -6.57 -11.53 -9.25
CA GLU A 86 -5.46 -11.90 -8.36
C GLU A 86 -4.78 -10.68 -7.75
N SER A 87 -4.52 -9.64 -8.54
CA SER A 87 -3.98 -8.37 -8.05
C SER A 87 -4.91 -7.69 -7.04
N ASP A 88 -6.23 -7.71 -7.29
CA ASP A 88 -7.22 -7.12 -6.40
C ASP A 88 -7.29 -7.91 -5.07
N ARG A 89 -7.21 -9.25 -5.12
CA ARG A 89 -7.12 -10.12 -3.94
C ARG A 89 -5.85 -9.86 -3.12
N ALA A 90 -4.69 -9.85 -3.78
CA ALA A 90 -3.41 -9.58 -3.11
C ALA A 90 -3.39 -8.19 -2.46
N SER A 91 -4.00 -7.20 -3.12
CA SER A 91 -4.14 -5.85 -2.57
C SER A 91 -5.06 -5.83 -1.35
N ALA A 92 -6.19 -6.52 -1.40
CA ALA A 92 -7.11 -6.64 -0.28
C ALA A 92 -6.47 -7.36 0.93
N GLU A 93 -5.76 -8.46 0.68
CA GLU A 93 -5.01 -9.20 1.71
C GLU A 93 -3.94 -8.32 2.36
N LEU A 94 -3.12 -7.63 1.55
CA LEU A 94 -2.11 -6.71 2.06
C LEU A 94 -2.71 -5.61 2.94
N LEU A 95 -3.85 -5.03 2.52
CA LEU A 95 -4.55 -4.03 3.32
C LEU A 95 -5.06 -4.61 4.64
N SER A 96 -5.68 -5.80 4.61
CA SER A 96 -6.16 -6.47 5.82
C SER A 96 -5.04 -6.76 6.81
N THR A 97 -3.93 -7.36 6.36
CA THR A 97 -2.76 -7.65 7.18
C THR A 97 -2.13 -6.39 7.77
N ARG A 98 -2.08 -5.30 6.99
CA ARG A 98 -1.60 -3.99 7.49
C ARG A 98 -2.51 -3.43 8.59
N HIS A 99 -3.82 -3.51 8.41
CA HIS A 99 -4.78 -3.06 9.41
C HIS A 99 -4.68 -3.89 10.69
N GLU A 100 -4.60 -5.21 10.58
CA GLU A 100 -4.42 -6.11 11.72
C GLU A 100 -3.10 -5.84 12.45
N ALA A 101 -1.99 -5.73 11.73
CA ALA A 101 -0.69 -5.41 12.32
C ALA A 101 -0.70 -4.06 13.04
N ALA A 102 -1.34 -3.04 12.44
CA ALA A 102 -1.49 -1.72 13.07
C ALA A 102 -2.36 -1.78 14.34
N ALA A 103 -3.45 -2.56 14.32
CA ALA A 103 -4.31 -2.77 15.49
C ALA A 103 -3.56 -3.50 16.62
N GLN A 104 -2.84 -4.57 16.29
CA GLN A 104 -2.00 -5.31 17.25
C GLN A 104 -0.89 -4.42 17.83
N ALA A 105 -0.23 -3.61 17.01
CA ALA A 105 0.78 -2.67 17.48
C ALA A 105 0.20 -1.65 18.48
N ARG A 106 -0.97 -1.07 18.19
CA ARG A 106 -1.66 -0.16 19.10
C ARG A 106 -2.03 -0.84 20.42
N ALA A 107 -2.63 -2.03 20.35
CA ALA A 107 -2.98 -2.81 21.53
C ALA A 107 -1.75 -3.16 22.38
N ASN A 108 -0.62 -3.52 21.74
CA ASN A 108 0.64 -3.79 22.44
C ASN A 108 1.20 -2.54 23.11
N VAL A 109 1.16 -1.39 22.44
CA VAL A 109 1.60 -0.10 23.02
C VAL A 109 0.73 0.26 24.23
N GLU A 110 -0.59 0.16 24.12
CA GLU A 110 -1.50 0.42 25.24
C GLU A 110 -1.25 -0.52 26.42
N ARG A 111 -1.07 -1.82 26.14
CA ARG A 111 -0.73 -2.82 27.16
C ARG A 111 0.58 -2.47 27.87
N ILE A 112 1.64 -2.16 27.12
CA ILE A 112 2.95 -1.79 27.69
C ILE A 112 2.84 -0.50 28.51
N GLN A 113 2.11 0.50 28.03
CA GLN A 113 1.91 1.74 28.78
C GLN A 113 1.17 1.50 30.11
N ASN A 114 0.13 0.66 30.10
CA ASN A 114 -0.61 0.33 31.31
C ASN A 114 0.25 -0.47 32.30
N GLU A 115 1.00 -1.45 31.81
CA GLU A 115 1.93 -2.25 32.61
C GLU A 115 3.04 -1.37 33.22
N ALA A 116 3.62 -0.46 32.43
CA ALA A 116 4.63 0.47 32.89
C ALA A 116 4.08 1.45 33.94
N ARG A 117 2.85 1.96 33.77
CA ARG A 117 2.18 2.81 34.77
C ARG A 117 1.95 2.06 36.08
N LEU A 118 1.42 0.84 36.01
CA LEU A 118 1.16 0.03 37.21
C LEU A 118 2.46 -0.33 37.95
N SER A 119 3.51 -0.68 37.21
CA SER A 119 4.84 -0.95 37.76
C SER A 119 5.43 0.30 38.42
N ALA A 120 5.37 1.46 37.74
CA ALA A 120 5.83 2.73 38.28
C ALA A 120 5.07 3.13 39.55
N GLU A 121 3.75 2.97 39.58
CA GLU A 121 2.95 3.22 40.80
C GLU A 121 3.35 2.30 41.95
N THR A 122 3.61 1.02 41.65
CA THR A 122 4.03 0.04 42.67
C THR A 122 5.39 0.42 43.25
N HIS A 123 6.37 0.70 42.40
CA HIS A 123 7.70 1.15 42.83
C HIS A 123 7.65 2.49 43.57
N ALA A 124 6.81 3.43 43.15
CA ALA A 124 6.61 4.69 43.84
C ALA A 124 6.05 4.48 45.26
N ARG A 125 5.04 3.61 45.42
CA ARG A 125 4.47 3.27 46.73
C ARG A 125 5.48 2.56 47.63
N GLU A 126 6.25 1.63 47.09
CA GLU A 126 7.31 0.94 47.84
C GLU A 126 8.40 1.90 48.30
N THR A 127 8.86 2.77 47.39
CA THR A 127 9.86 3.80 47.69
C THR A 127 9.34 4.79 48.73
N ALA A 128 8.08 5.22 48.63
CA ALA A 128 7.46 6.10 49.62
C ALA A 128 7.41 5.46 51.01
N LYS A 129 7.01 4.18 51.11
CA LYS A 129 7.02 3.44 52.38
C LYS A 129 8.42 3.31 52.98
N ARG A 130 9.42 2.99 52.16
CA ARG A 130 10.82 2.90 52.62
C ARG A 130 11.30 4.25 53.12
N LEU A 131 11.01 5.33 52.39
CA LEU A 131 11.40 6.69 52.76
C LEU A 131 10.74 7.11 54.07
N GLU A 132 9.45 6.83 54.26
CA GLU A 132 8.73 7.12 55.50
C GLU A 132 9.37 6.40 56.71
N ALA A 133 9.75 5.13 56.54
CA ALA A 133 10.47 4.38 57.58
C ALA A 133 11.88 4.95 57.87
N GLU A 134 12.62 5.35 56.83
CA GLU A 134 13.94 5.98 56.98
C GLU A 134 13.85 7.33 57.69
N VAL A 135 12.84 8.15 57.36
CA VAL A 135 12.58 9.43 58.03
C VAL A 135 12.24 9.20 59.50
N ALA A 136 11.33 8.28 59.82
CA ALA A 136 10.97 7.97 61.21
C ALA A 136 12.19 7.49 62.03
N ASN A 137 13.04 6.63 61.43
CA ASN A 137 14.28 6.18 62.07
C ASN A 137 15.28 7.33 62.27
N ALA A 138 15.41 8.22 61.29
CA ALA A 138 16.26 9.40 61.39
C ALA A 138 15.78 10.35 62.49
N GLU A 139 14.48 10.61 62.56
CA GLU A 139 13.86 11.41 63.63
C GLU A 139 14.11 10.82 65.02
N ALA A 140 13.94 9.50 65.17
CA ALA A 140 14.23 8.80 66.42
C ALA A 140 15.70 8.92 66.83
N ARG A 141 16.64 8.78 65.88
CA ARG A 141 18.08 8.98 66.12
C ARG A 141 18.41 10.41 66.51
N ILE A 142 17.81 11.40 65.84
CA ILE A 142 17.99 12.82 66.17
C ILE A 142 17.47 13.11 67.59
N ALA A 143 16.29 12.60 67.94
CA ALA A 143 15.74 12.73 69.29
C ALA A 143 16.66 12.10 70.35
N GLN A 144 17.18 10.90 70.08
CA GLN A 144 18.13 10.24 70.98
C GLN A 144 19.44 11.01 71.13
N SER A 145 20.03 11.50 70.03
CA SER A 145 21.25 12.32 70.08
C SER A 145 21.01 13.64 70.80
N ARG A 146 19.82 14.25 70.63
CA ARG A 146 19.42 15.45 71.37
C ARG A 146 19.36 15.18 72.87
N GLU A 147 18.71 14.08 73.29
CA GLU A 147 18.60 13.70 74.70
C GLU A 147 19.99 13.44 75.31
N GLN A 148 20.86 12.69 74.60
CA GLN A 148 22.23 12.43 75.03
C GLN A 148 23.07 13.71 75.16
N ALA A 149 22.90 14.66 74.23
CA ALA A 149 23.57 15.94 74.30
C ALA A 149 23.07 16.74 75.52
N LEU A 150 21.75 16.83 75.71
CA LEU A 150 21.14 17.53 76.84
C LEU A 150 21.53 16.90 78.19
N SER A 151 21.63 15.58 78.29
CA SER A 151 22.09 14.90 79.51
C SER A 151 23.57 15.12 79.81
N SER A 152 24.38 15.39 78.79
CA SER A 152 25.82 15.65 78.93
C SER A 152 26.15 17.12 79.25
N LEU A 153 25.22 18.05 78.96
CA LEU A 153 25.41 19.48 79.21
C LEU A 153 25.71 19.85 80.68
N PRO A 154 25.02 19.30 81.70
CA PRO A 154 25.30 19.64 83.10
C PRO A 154 26.73 19.33 83.53
N ALA A 155 27.30 18.21 83.06
CA ALA A 155 28.68 17.84 83.37
C ALA A 155 29.68 18.80 82.72
N ILE A 156 29.49 19.13 81.44
CA ILE A 156 30.34 20.09 80.71
C ILE A 156 30.19 21.50 81.29
N ALA A 157 28.98 21.91 81.64
CA ALA A 157 28.69 23.20 82.26
C ALA A 157 29.33 23.31 83.65
N THR A 158 29.26 22.26 84.47
CA THR A 158 29.91 22.20 85.79
C THR A 158 31.42 22.27 85.67
N GLY A 159 32.04 21.48 84.78
CA GLY A 159 33.48 21.51 84.56
C GLY A 159 33.99 22.84 83.99
N THR A 160 33.18 23.51 83.16
CA THR A 160 33.49 24.85 82.62
C THR A 160 33.35 25.93 83.71
N ALA A 161 32.28 25.88 84.50
CA ALA A 161 32.05 26.80 85.62
C ALA A 161 33.14 26.68 86.68
N GLN A 162 33.55 25.45 87.03
CA GLN A 162 34.68 25.21 87.94
C GLN A 162 36.00 25.77 87.41
N ASN A 163 36.28 25.61 86.11
CA ASN A 163 37.48 26.21 85.50
C ASN A 163 37.46 27.73 85.55
N LEU A 164 36.29 28.34 85.28
CA LEU A 164 36.14 29.80 85.34
C LEU A 164 36.27 30.34 86.77
N VAL A 165 35.65 29.71 87.75
CA VAL A 165 35.71 30.11 89.18
C VAL A 165 37.14 29.95 89.72
N SER A 166 37.82 28.84 89.40
CA SER A 166 39.22 28.62 89.80
C SER A 166 40.15 29.72 89.28
N ARG A 167 39.97 30.15 88.02
CA ARG A 167 40.78 31.23 87.44
C ARG A 167 40.48 32.61 88.02
N LEU A 168 39.29 32.82 88.59
CA LEU A 168 38.81 34.15 89.02
C LEU A 168 38.92 34.36 90.54
N ILE A 169 38.75 33.33 91.37
CA ILE A 169 38.58 33.45 92.84
C ILE A 169 39.53 32.52 93.65
N GLY A 170 40.15 31.51 93.04
CA GLY A 170 41.03 30.56 93.74
C GLY A 170 40.35 29.26 94.18
N GLU A 171 40.73 28.69 95.34
CA GLU A 171 40.22 27.39 95.84
C GLU A 171 38.68 27.33 95.91
N GLN A 172 38.11 26.19 95.54
CA GLN A 172 36.67 26.00 95.39
C GLN A 172 36.18 24.68 95.99
N ASP A 173 34.96 24.72 96.52
CA ASP A 173 34.20 23.54 96.92
C ASP A 173 33.37 23.01 95.74
N GLU A 174 33.71 21.80 95.31
CA GLU A 174 33.14 21.10 94.16
C GLU A 174 31.61 20.94 94.28
N GLN A 175 31.10 20.76 95.50
CA GLN A 175 29.69 20.53 95.78
C GLN A 175 28.84 21.79 95.60
N THR A 176 29.39 22.96 95.92
CA THR A 176 28.70 24.25 95.81
C THR A 176 28.50 24.65 94.33
N VAL A 177 29.48 24.40 93.46
CA VAL A 177 29.37 24.70 92.02
C VAL A 177 28.39 23.75 91.33
N ALA A 178 28.46 22.45 91.62
CA ALA A 178 27.55 21.46 91.07
C ALA A 178 26.08 21.72 91.46
N SER A 179 25.83 22.12 92.72
CA SER A 179 24.48 22.46 93.19
C SER A 179 23.94 23.78 92.63
N ALA A 180 24.80 24.76 92.32
CA ALA A 180 24.41 25.99 91.63
C ALA A 180 24.01 25.75 90.17
N VAL A 181 24.79 24.95 89.43
CA VAL A 181 24.47 24.58 88.04
C VAL A 181 23.15 23.81 87.99
N LYS A 182 22.94 22.87 88.91
CA LYS A 182 21.72 22.06 88.98
C LYS A 182 20.45 22.87 89.27
N ARG A 183 20.56 24.00 89.99
CA ARG A 183 19.44 24.94 90.23
C ARG A 183 19.05 25.77 89.01
N VAL A 184 19.99 26.03 88.11
CA VAL A 184 19.75 26.83 86.88
C VAL A 184 19.32 25.94 85.70
N SER A 185 19.73 24.67 85.71
CA SER A 185 19.37 23.69 84.67
C SER A 185 18.04 22.94 84.93
N ALA A 186 17.38 23.20 86.05
CA ALA A 186 16.04 22.68 86.38
C ALA A 186 14.97 23.65 85.87
#